data_AF-A0A2E8H3J6-F1
#
_entry.id   AF-A0A2E8H3J6-F1
#
_cell.length_a   1.000
_cell.length_b   1.000
_cell.length_c   1.000
_cell.angle_alpha   90.00
_cell.angle_beta   90.00
_cell.angle_gamma   90.00
#
_symmetry.space_group_name_H-M   'P 1'
#
loop_
_entity.id
_entity.type
_entity.pdbx_description
1 polymer ?
#
loop_
_entity_poly.entity_id
_entity_poly.type
_entity_poly.pdbx_seq_one_letter_code
_entity_poly.pdbx_strand_id
1 'polypeptide(L)'
;GTRRPGGPGNYWVGDFHYETWKREVEDDFLVLPQIESRAGLERLDEIAGHEITTAMAIGPYDLSMDLGVGAQMDHPRLMEAITHIRAAAERAGKTMWRIGHGPTMVREGFHFLCIGEPMAMLKGALAQAQLETSGATR
;
A
#
# COMPACT_ATOMS: atom_id res chain seq x y z
N GLY A 1 -11.47 32.15 5.28
CA GLY A 1 -10.13 32.38 4.71
C GLY A 1 -10.11 31.77 3.32
N THR A 2 -9.84 32.56 2.30
CA THR A 2 -9.75 32.10 0.91
C THR A 2 -8.48 31.27 0.75
N ARG A 3 -8.64 29.94 0.73
CA ARG A 3 -7.54 29.00 0.44
C ARG A 3 -6.93 29.41 -0.91
N ARG A 4 -5.62 29.67 -0.96
CA ARG A 4 -4.89 29.64 -2.23
C ARG A 4 -4.74 28.17 -2.66
N PRO A 5 -4.82 27.87 -3.97
CA PRO A 5 -4.55 26.52 -4.46
C PRO A 5 -3.13 26.06 -4.09
N GLY A 6 -2.94 24.79 -3.73
CA GLY A 6 -1.66 24.24 -3.22
C GLY A 6 -1.49 24.23 -1.69
N GLY A 7 -2.44 24.74 -0.92
CA GLY A 7 -2.40 24.68 0.55
C GLY A 7 -1.27 25.53 1.18
N PRO A 8 -0.92 25.27 2.46
CA PRO A 8 0.10 26.06 3.18
C PRO A 8 1.51 25.93 2.60
N GLY A 9 1.80 24.85 1.87
CA GLY A 9 3.14 24.56 1.34
C GLY A 9 3.64 25.56 0.30
N ASN A 10 2.72 26.12 -0.49
CA ASN A 10 3.07 27.05 -1.58
C ASN A 10 2.88 28.52 -1.20
N TYR A 11 2.53 28.80 0.05
CA TYR A 11 2.19 30.16 0.51
C TYR A 11 3.36 31.16 0.39
N TRP A 12 4.60 30.66 0.43
CA TRP A 12 5.84 31.46 0.43
C TRP A 12 6.48 31.62 -0.95
N VAL A 13 5.92 31.00 -2.00
CA VAL A 13 6.49 31.02 -3.35
C VAL A 13 5.96 32.26 -4.09
N GLY A 14 6.84 33.23 -4.33
CA GLY A 14 6.48 34.55 -4.89
C GLY A 14 6.05 34.53 -6.36
N ASP A 15 6.50 33.53 -7.13
CA ASP A 15 6.25 33.30 -8.55
C ASP A 15 5.47 32.00 -8.82
N PHE A 16 4.53 31.67 -7.92
CA PHE A 16 3.75 30.44 -8.05
C PHE A 16 2.88 30.41 -9.31
N HIS A 17 3.29 29.62 -10.29
CA HIS A 17 2.54 29.33 -11.51
C HIS A 17 1.57 28.17 -11.28
N TYR A 18 0.36 28.48 -10.79
CA TYR A 18 -0.63 27.46 -10.40
C TYR A 18 -0.91 26.43 -11.49
N GLU A 19 -1.17 26.87 -12.73
CA GLU A 19 -1.50 25.93 -13.82
C GLU A 19 -0.35 24.96 -14.11
N THR A 20 0.90 25.42 -14.01
CA THR A 20 2.09 24.58 -14.15
C THR A 20 2.20 23.60 -12.98
N TRP A 21 2.07 24.09 -11.74
CA TRP A 21 2.13 23.24 -10.54
C TRP A 21 1.03 22.19 -10.48
N LYS A 22 -0.21 22.59 -10.81
CA LYS A 22 -1.34 21.69 -10.88
C LYS A 22 -1.08 20.56 -11.87
N ARG A 23 -0.70 20.93 -13.09
CA ARG A 23 -0.44 19.97 -14.18
C ARG A 23 0.75 19.06 -13.92
N GLU A 24 1.83 19.59 -13.36
CA GLU A 24 3.10 18.87 -13.24
C GLU A 24 3.29 18.17 -11.89
N VAL A 25 2.48 18.50 -10.89
CA VAL A 25 2.60 17.95 -9.54
C VAL A 25 1.25 17.48 -9.01
N GLU A 26 0.26 18.36 -8.83
CA GLU A 26 -0.98 17.98 -8.11
C GLU A 26 -1.78 16.90 -8.83
N ASP A 27 -1.86 16.95 -10.16
CA ASP A 27 -2.64 15.99 -10.97
C ASP A 27 -2.06 14.57 -10.90
N ASP A 28 -0.75 14.45 -10.65
CA ASP A 28 -0.03 13.18 -10.56
C ASP A 28 0.38 12.81 -9.12
N PHE A 29 -0.03 13.59 -8.11
CA PHE A 29 0.33 13.35 -6.72
C PHE A 29 -0.54 12.25 -6.10
N LEU A 30 0.10 11.17 -5.65
CA LEU A 30 -0.57 10.03 -5.05
C LEU A 30 -0.32 9.99 -3.54
N VAL A 31 -1.39 9.86 -2.74
CA VAL A 31 -1.31 9.57 -1.31
C VAL A 31 -1.94 8.22 -1.03
N LEU A 32 -1.12 7.31 -0.47
CA LEU A 32 -1.51 5.94 -0.14
C LEU A 32 -1.25 5.66 1.35
N PRO A 33 -2.23 5.91 2.24
CA PRO A 33 -2.10 5.56 3.65
C PRO A 33 -2.00 4.04 3.80
N GLN A 34 -0.90 3.56 4.39
CA GLN A 34 -0.71 2.15 4.69
C GLN A 34 -1.33 1.83 6.05
N ILE A 35 -2.31 0.92 6.06
CA ILE A 35 -2.97 0.48 7.29
C ILE A 35 -2.16 -0.65 7.92
N GLU A 36 -1.58 -0.36 9.09
CA GLU A 36 -0.61 -1.21 9.79
C GLU A 36 -0.90 -1.38 11.28
N SER A 37 -1.97 -0.76 11.78
CA SER A 37 -2.27 -0.74 13.21
C SER A 37 -3.77 -0.76 13.48
N ARG A 38 -4.13 -1.16 14.70
CA ARG A 38 -5.49 -1.05 15.25
C ARG A 38 -6.03 0.38 15.17
N ALA A 39 -5.18 1.38 15.43
CA ALA A 39 -5.58 2.78 15.34
C ALA A 39 -5.97 3.18 13.90
N GLY A 40 -5.30 2.60 12.89
CA GLY A 40 -5.68 2.72 11.49
C GLY A 40 -6.97 1.98 11.17
N LEU A 41 -7.16 0.77 11.71
CA LEU A 41 -8.39 0.00 11.57
C LEU A 41 -9.62 0.74 12.13
N GLU A 42 -9.48 1.40 13.28
CA GLU A 42 -10.54 2.19 13.93
C GLU A 42 -10.98 3.40 13.10
N ARG A 43 -10.13 3.90 12.20
CA ARG A 43 -10.35 5.12 11.40
C ARG A 43 -10.47 4.84 9.90
N LEU A 44 -10.76 3.60 9.51
CA LEU A 44 -10.72 3.19 8.11
C LEU A 44 -11.58 4.05 7.19
N ASP A 45 -12.85 4.27 7.55
CA ASP A 45 -13.76 5.04 6.70
C ASP A 45 -13.35 6.52 6.61
N GLU A 46 -12.81 7.09 7.68
CA GLU A 46 -12.27 8.46 7.70
C GLU A 46 -11.06 8.57 6.77
N ILE A 47 -10.09 7.65 6.90
CA ILE A 47 -8.86 7.64 6.09
C ILE A 47 -9.20 7.39 4.62
N ALA A 48 -10.06 6.41 4.32
CA ALA A 48 -10.44 6.06 2.95
C ALA A 48 -11.28 7.16 2.29
N GLY A 49 -12.16 7.82 3.06
CA GLY A 49 -13.03 8.90 2.60
C GLY A 49 -12.37 10.27 2.49
N HIS A 50 -11.15 10.44 3.03
CA HIS A 50 -10.48 11.74 3.03
C HIS A 50 -10.15 12.22 1.60
N GLU A 51 -10.31 13.52 1.34
CA GLU A 51 -10.19 14.13 0.00
C GLU A 51 -8.83 13.87 -0.67
N ILE A 52 -7.76 13.86 0.12
CA ILE A 52 -6.39 13.64 -0.36
C ILE A 52 -6.05 12.17 -0.59
N THR A 53 -6.82 11.22 -0.05
CA THR A 53 -6.50 9.78 -0.16
C THR A 53 -6.76 9.32 -1.57
N THR A 54 -5.70 8.96 -2.30
CA THR A 54 -5.82 8.52 -3.69
C THR A 54 -6.16 7.04 -3.78
N ALA A 55 -5.51 6.22 -2.95
CA ALA A 55 -5.71 4.78 -2.85
C ALA A 55 -5.41 4.32 -1.42
N MET A 56 -5.93 3.14 -1.04
CA MET A 56 -5.61 2.54 0.27
C MET A 56 -4.44 1.56 0.12
N ALA A 57 -3.63 1.41 1.17
CA ALA A 57 -2.55 0.44 1.20
C ALA A 57 -2.66 -0.45 2.46
N ILE A 58 -2.17 -1.68 2.37
CA ILE A 58 -2.07 -2.60 3.52
C ILE A 58 -0.61 -2.91 3.77
N GLY A 59 -0.16 -2.72 5.01
CA GLY A 59 1.11 -3.25 5.49
C GLY A 59 0.86 -4.50 6.32
N PRO A 60 0.77 -5.70 5.70
CA PRO A 60 0.26 -6.88 6.38
C PRO A 60 1.21 -7.38 7.48
N TYR A 61 2.51 -7.17 7.33
CA TYR A 61 3.50 -7.60 8.31
C TYR A 61 3.38 -6.79 9.60
N ASP A 62 3.43 -5.47 9.54
CA ASP A 62 3.28 -4.61 10.71
C ASP A 62 1.88 -4.74 11.34
N LEU A 63 0.83 -4.85 10.52
CA LEU A 63 -0.52 -5.12 11.00
C LEU A 63 -0.61 -6.44 11.76
N SER A 64 0.06 -7.49 11.29
CA SER A 64 0.09 -8.78 11.99
C SER A 64 0.79 -8.69 13.35
N MET A 65 1.84 -7.86 13.46
CA MET A 65 2.55 -7.62 14.72
C MET A 65 1.67 -6.81 15.67
N ASP A 66 1.07 -5.72 15.18
CA ASP A 66 0.20 -4.88 15.99
C ASP A 66 -1.02 -5.65 16.48
N LEU A 67 -1.58 -6.56 15.67
CA LEU A 67 -2.66 -7.47 16.06
C LEU A 67 -2.23 -8.55 17.05
N GLY A 68 -0.94 -8.80 17.24
CA GLY A 68 -0.40 -9.81 18.14
C GLY A 68 -0.47 -11.23 17.57
N VAL A 69 -0.44 -11.36 16.24
CA VAL A 69 -0.44 -12.66 15.52
C VAL A 69 0.91 -12.97 14.87
N GLY A 70 1.91 -12.09 15.01
CA GLY A 70 3.32 -12.43 14.83
C GLY A 70 3.70 -12.93 13.43
N ALA A 71 3.42 -12.16 12.37
CA ALA A 71 3.69 -12.53 10.98
C ALA A 71 2.99 -13.81 10.46
N GLN A 72 2.01 -14.35 11.18
CA GLN A 72 1.14 -15.42 10.69
C GLN A 72 0.16 -14.85 9.66
N MET A 73 0.56 -14.89 8.38
CA MET A 73 -0.16 -14.24 7.27
C MET A 73 -1.54 -14.85 6.96
N ASP A 74 -1.78 -16.07 7.43
CA ASP A 74 -3.03 -16.83 7.30
C ASP A 74 -3.90 -16.77 8.56
N HIS A 75 -3.46 -16.09 9.61
CA HIS A 75 -4.19 -16.03 10.87
C HIS A 75 -5.56 -15.35 10.67
N PRO A 76 -6.68 -15.93 11.17
CA PRO A 76 -8.03 -15.42 10.93
C PRO A 76 -8.21 -13.92 11.24
N ARG A 77 -7.68 -13.45 12.37
CA ARG A 77 -7.70 -12.03 12.75
C ARG A 77 -7.04 -11.09 11.73
N LEU A 78 -5.95 -11.50 11.08
CA LEU A 78 -5.30 -10.69 10.05
C LEU A 78 -6.14 -10.72 8.76
N MET A 79 -6.66 -11.88 8.38
CA MET A 79 -7.51 -12.03 7.19
C MET A 79 -8.81 -11.23 7.32
N GLU A 80 -9.42 -11.21 8.51
CA GLU A 80 -10.57 -10.35 8.84
C GLU A 80 -10.21 -8.87 8.72
N ALA A 81 -9.05 -8.45 9.26
CA ALA A 81 -8.59 -7.08 9.13
C ALA A 81 -8.35 -6.66 7.67
N ILE A 82 -7.68 -7.51 6.87
CA ILE A 82 -7.47 -7.29 5.43
C ILE A 82 -8.81 -7.16 4.70
N THR A 83 -9.77 -8.03 5.00
CA THR A 83 -11.12 -7.99 4.43
C THR A 83 -11.84 -6.69 4.78
N HIS A 84 -11.71 -6.24 6.04
CA HIS A 84 -12.31 -5.00 6.50
C HIS A 84 -11.69 -3.76 5.81
N ILE A 85 -10.36 -3.71 5.69
CA ILE A 85 -9.66 -2.62 4.98
C ILE A 85 -10.12 -2.56 3.52
N ARG A 86 -10.21 -3.73 2.86
CA ARG A 86 -10.69 -3.82 1.48
C ARG A 86 -12.12 -3.29 1.33
N ALA A 87 -13.02 -3.69 2.21
CA ALA A 87 -14.40 -3.23 2.16
C ALA A 87 -14.50 -1.70 2.35
N ALA A 88 -13.66 -1.10 3.21
CA ALA A 88 -13.62 0.35 3.40
C ALA A 88 -13.13 1.08 2.13
N ALA A 89 -12.07 0.57 1.49
CA ALA A 89 -11.57 1.11 0.23
C ALA A 89 -12.63 1.04 -0.87
N GLU A 90 -13.30 -0.10 -1.03
CA GLU A 90 -14.38 -0.31 -2.00
C GLU A 90 -15.56 0.66 -1.77
N ARG A 91 -16.01 0.82 -0.53
CA ARG A 91 -17.07 1.79 -0.18
C ARG A 91 -16.71 3.23 -0.54
N ALA A 92 -15.44 3.60 -0.39
CA ALA A 92 -14.93 4.93 -0.72
C ALA A 92 -14.57 5.10 -2.21
N GLY A 93 -14.77 4.07 -3.04
CA GLY A 93 -14.39 4.09 -4.45
C GLY A 93 -12.87 4.17 -4.68
N LYS A 94 -12.06 3.69 -3.73
CA LYS A 94 -10.60 3.76 -3.78
C LYS A 94 -10.02 2.42 -4.21
N THR A 95 -9.04 2.47 -5.13
CA THR A 95 -8.21 1.30 -5.45
C THR A 95 -7.25 0.97 -4.30
N MET A 96 -6.53 -0.15 -4.41
CA MET A 96 -5.65 -0.63 -3.35
C MET A 96 -4.27 -1.05 -3.84
N TRP A 97 -3.26 -0.68 -3.05
CA TRP A 97 -1.92 -1.25 -3.06
C TRP A 97 -1.79 -2.40 -2.07
N ARG A 98 -1.10 -3.48 -2.46
CA ARG A 98 -0.78 -4.59 -1.56
C ARG A 98 0.52 -5.28 -1.96
N ILE A 99 1.27 -5.73 -0.95
CA ILE A 99 2.38 -6.68 -1.12
C ILE A 99 1.91 -8.14 -0.96
N GLY A 100 2.32 -9.03 -1.87
CA GLY A 100 1.97 -10.45 -1.80
C GLY A 100 2.30 -11.23 -3.07
N HIS A 101 1.68 -12.42 -3.21
CA HIS A 101 1.86 -13.25 -4.40
C HIS A 101 1.06 -12.68 -5.59
N GLY A 102 1.77 -12.17 -6.60
CA GLY A 102 1.20 -11.47 -7.76
C GLY A 102 -0.01 -12.16 -8.42
N PRO A 103 0.10 -13.41 -8.87
CA PRO A 103 -1.02 -14.12 -9.50
C PRO A 103 -2.27 -14.23 -8.62
N THR A 104 -2.12 -14.39 -7.30
CA THR A 104 -3.25 -14.40 -6.37
C THR A 104 -3.89 -13.02 -6.29
N MET A 105 -3.10 -11.97 -6.12
CA MET A 105 -3.62 -10.61 -6.03
C MET A 105 -4.35 -10.15 -7.30
N VAL A 106 -3.85 -10.54 -8.49
CA VAL A 106 -4.55 -10.25 -9.76
C VAL A 106 -5.92 -10.94 -9.78
N ARG A 107 -6.02 -12.21 -9.38
CA ARG A 107 -7.31 -12.93 -9.30
C ARG A 107 -8.25 -12.33 -8.26
N GLU A 108 -7.70 -11.75 -7.20
CA GLU A 108 -8.45 -11.03 -6.17
C GLU A 108 -8.90 -9.62 -6.60
N GLY A 109 -8.48 -9.15 -7.78
CA GLY A 109 -8.89 -7.86 -8.36
C GLY A 109 -8.02 -6.67 -7.97
N PHE A 110 -6.82 -6.90 -7.44
CA PHE A 110 -5.86 -5.82 -7.18
C PHE A 110 -5.14 -5.42 -8.47
N HIS A 111 -4.93 -4.11 -8.63
CA HIS A 111 -4.30 -3.52 -9.83
C HIS A 111 -3.00 -2.77 -9.52
N PHE A 112 -2.72 -2.48 -8.25
CA PHE A 112 -1.45 -1.90 -7.80
C PHE A 112 -0.75 -2.89 -6.86
N LEU A 113 0.30 -3.53 -7.36
CA LEU A 113 0.89 -4.71 -6.73
C LEU A 113 2.35 -4.48 -6.37
N CYS A 114 2.74 -4.92 -5.18
CA CYS A 114 4.13 -5.22 -4.85
C CYS A 114 4.30 -6.75 -4.80
N ILE A 115 5.05 -7.33 -5.73
CA ILE A 115 5.15 -8.80 -5.88
C ILE A 115 6.24 -9.44 -5.03
N GLY A 116 6.94 -8.65 -4.22
CA GLY A 116 8.01 -9.13 -3.34
C GLY A 116 9.09 -8.09 -3.14
N GLU A 117 9.97 -8.37 -2.19
CA GLU A 117 11.16 -7.56 -1.91
C GLU A 117 12.35 -8.07 -2.74
N PRO A 118 13.18 -7.18 -3.32
CA PRO A 118 14.33 -7.60 -4.13
C PRO A 118 15.25 -8.60 -3.44
N MET A 119 15.48 -8.43 -2.13
CA MET A 119 16.33 -9.31 -1.34
C MET A 119 15.73 -10.71 -1.17
N ALA A 120 14.42 -10.81 -0.94
CA ALA A 120 13.72 -12.09 -0.82
C ALA A 120 13.73 -12.84 -2.16
N MET A 121 13.50 -12.13 -3.26
CA MET A 121 13.54 -12.68 -4.62
C MET A 121 14.95 -13.20 -4.96
N LEU A 122 15.99 -12.41 -4.69
CA LEU A 122 17.38 -12.81 -4.93
C LEU A 122 17.77 -14.04 -4.09
N LYS A 123 17.42 -14.06 -2.80
CA LYS A 123 17.67 -15.21 -1.93
C LYS A 123 17.01 -16.48 -2.46
N GLY A 124 15.76 -16.38 -2.95
CA GLY A 124 15.04 -17.50 -3.56
C GLY A 124 15.75 -18.03 -4.82
N ALA A 125 16.17 -17.14 -5.71
CA ALA A 125 16.91 -17.52 -6.93
C ALA A 125 18.26 -18.18 -6.62
N LEU A 126 19.02 -17.66 -5.65
CA LEU A 126 20.29 -18.24 -5.23
C LEU A 126 20.11 -19.62 -4.59
N ALA A 127 19.07 -19.80 -3.76
CA ALA A 127 18.75 -21.09 -3.17
C ALA A 127 18.43 -22.14 -4.25
N GLN A 128 17.69 -21.75 -5.29
CA GLN A 128 17.39 -22.61 -6.43
C GLN A 128 18.65 -23.03 -7.20
N ALA A 129 19.53 -22.08 -7.53
CA ALA A 129 20.80 -22.36 -8.20
C ALA A 129 21.71 -23.29 -7.38
N GLN A 130 21.71 -23.14 -6.04
CA GLN A 130 22.45 -24.02 -5.14
C GLN A 130 21.91 -25.45 -5.17
N LEU A 131 20.57 -25.63 -5.17
CA LEU A 131 19.94 -26.94 -5.25
C LEU A 131 20.26 -27.65 -6.56
N GLU A 132 20.20 -26.93 -7.68
CA GLU A 132 20.56 -27.46 -9.01
C GLU A 132 22.01 -27.92 -9.07
N THR A 133 22.94 -27.10 -8.55
CA THR A 133 24.36 -27.43 -8.48
C THR A 133 24.61 -28.67 -7.62
N SER A 134 23.94 -28.76 -6.46
CA SER A 134 24.09 -29.87 -5.51
C SER A 134 23.45 -31.18 -6.01
N GLY A 135 22.42 -31.08 -6.85
CA GLY A 135 21.77 -32.22 -7.49
C GLY A 135 22.58 -32.79 -8.66
N ALA A 136 23.22 -31.92 -9.45
CA ALA A 136 24.07 -32.33 -10.58
C ALA A 136 25.40 -32.98 -10.17
N THR A 137 25.78 -32.88 -8.90
CA THR A 137 26.99 -33.49 -8.33
C THR A 137 26.76 -34.86 -7.68
N ARG A 138 25.54 -35.41 -7.74
CA ARG A 138 25.19 -36.78 -7.33
C ARG A 138 24.92 -37.65 -8.54
#